data_AF-A0A929NLE3-F1
#
_entry.id   AF-A0A929NLE3-F1
#
_cell.length_a   1.000
_cell.length_b   1.000
_cell.length_c   1.000
_cell.angle_alpha   90.00
_cell.angle_beta   90.00
_cell.angle_gamma   90.00
#
_symmetry.space_group_name_H-M   'P 1'
#
loop_
_entity.id
_entity.type
_entity.pdbx_description
1 polymer ?
#
loop_
_entity_poly.entity_id
_entity_poly.type
_entity_poly.pdbx_seq_one_letter_code
_entity_poly.pdbx_strand_id
1 'polypeptide(L)'
;MARITVEDCLDQVTSRFLLVHMAARRVRQLRDGAEPLVNAPKNEYTVVALREIAAGKIVVAPKEPDVDLPEETDMEEETAS
;
A
#
# COMPACT_ATOMS: atom_id res chain seq x y z
N MET A 1 4.36 -11.91 15.66
CA MET A 1 3.73 -10.70 15.09
C MET A 1 4.58 -9.52 15.52
N ALA A 2 5.28 -8.86 14.59
CA ALA A 2 6.12 -7.72 14.94
C ALA A 2 5.22 -6.53 15.33
N ARG A 3 5.54 -5.87 16.45
CA ARG A 3 4.82 -4.67 16.93
C ARG A 3 5.23 -3.49 16.05
N ILE A 4 4.27 -2.90 15.34
CA ILE A 4 4.38 -1.62 14.63
C ILE A 4 3.20 -0.78 15.12
N THR A 5 3.39 0.52 15.35
CA THR A 5 2.30 1.40 15.75
C THR A 5 2.01 2.46 14.69
N VAL A 6 0.87 3.13 14.83
CA VAL A 6 0.46 4.17 13.88
C VAL A 6 1.36 5.40 14.03
N GLU A 7 1.83 5.67 15.26
CA GLU A 7 2.76 6.74 15.58
C GLU A 7 4.06 6.63 14.78
N ASP A 8 4.64 5.42 14.68
CA ASP A 8 5.84 5.16 13.89
C ASP A 8 5.66 5.54 12.40
N CYS A 9 4.44 5.42 11.88
CA CYS A 9 4.12 5.76 10.50
C CYS A 9 3.84 7.26 10.33
N LEU A 10 3.29 7.91 11.36
CA LEU A 10 2.93 9.34 11.33
C LEU A 10 4.15 10.26 11.39
N ASP A 11 5.28 9.78 11.92
CA ASP A 11 6.56 10.48 11.85
C ASP A 11 7.04 10.67 10.39
N GLN A 12 6.61 9.79 9.48
CA GLN A 12 6.92 9.87 8.04
C GLN A 12 5.79 10.50 7.22
N VAL A 13 4.54 10.30 7.64
CA VAL A 13 3.36 10.76 6.90
C VAL A 13 2.46 11.59 7.82
N THR A 14 2.37 12.89 7.55
CA THR A 14 1.62 13.83 8.42
C THR A 14 0.10 13.61 8.41
N SER A 15 -0.45 12.98 7.37
CA SER A 15 -1.88 12.73 7.23
C SER A 15 -2.24 11.26 7.39
N ARG A 16 -3.17 10.97 8.30
CA ARG A 16 -3.71 9.61 8.53
C ARG A 16 -4.43 9.06 7.29
N PHE A 17 -5.15 9.91 6.56
CA PHE A 17 -5.81 9.47 5.31
C PHE A 17 -4.79 9.08 4.26
N LEU A 18 -3.73 9.88 4.11
CA LEU A 18 -2.65 9.60 3.18
C LEU A 18 -1.93 8.30 3.55
N LEU A 19 -1.67 8.07 4.84
CA LEU A 19 -1.11 6.81 5.35
C LEU A 19 -1.95 5.60 4.93
N VAL A 20 -3.27 5.67 5.10
CA VAL A 20 -4.18 4.58 4.69
C VAL A 20 -4.12 4.34 3.18
N HIS A 21 -4.17 5.39 2.37
CA HIS A 21 -4.07 5.26 0.91
C HIS A 21 -2.73 4.69 0.45
N MET A 22 -1.61 5.14 1.04
CA MET A 22 -0.27 4.62 0.75
C MET A 22 -0.15 3.15 1.12
N ALA A 23 -0.59 2.77 2.32
CA ALA A 23 -0.56 1.40 2.78
C ALA A 23 -1.40 0.50 1.87
N ALA A 24 -2.63 0.89 1.54
CA ALA A 24 -3.49 0.13 0.64
C ALA A 24 -2.87 -0.08 -0.75
N ARG A 25 -2.31 0.99 -1.35
CA ARG A 25 -1.63 0.91 -2.65
C ARG A 25 -0.43 -0.03 -2.58
N ARG A 26 0.39 0.07 -1.52
CA ARG A 26 1.57 -0.78 -1.36
C ARG A 26 1.21 -2.24 -1.10
N VAL A 27 0.15 -2.51 -0.35
CA VAL A 27 -0.36 -3.88 -0.14
C VAL A 27 -0.74 -4.53 -1.47
N ARG A 28 -1.39 -3.80 -2.38
CA ARG A 28 -1.71 -4.31 -3.72
C ARG A 28 -0.44 -4.72 -4.47
N GLN A 29 0.57 -3.84 -4.50
CA GLN A 29 1.87 -4.16 -5.13
C GLN A 29 2.51 -5.43 -4.55
N LEU A 30 2.50 -5.59 -3.23
CA LEU A 30 3.04 -6.78 -2.57
C LEU A 30 2.24 -8.04 -2.92
N ARG A 31 0.91 -7.93 -3.08
CA ARG A 31 0.05 -9.03 -3.55
C ARG A 31 0.33 -9.39 -5.01
N ASP A 32 0.67 -8.40 -5.84
CA ASP A 32 1.02 -8.59 -7.24
C ASP A 32 2.45 -9.16 -7.43
N GLY A 33 3.16 -9.45 -6.34
CA GLY A 33 4.48 -10.07 -6.34
C GLY A 33 5.65 -9.09 -6.25
N ALA A 34 5.40 -7.81 -5.94
CA ALA A 34 6.49 -6.87 -5.70
C ALA A 34 7.35 -7.29 -4.50
N GLU A 35 8.66 -7.08 -4.60
CA GLU A 35 9.57 -7.43 -3.51
C GLU A 35 9.39 -6.51 -2.29
N PRO A 36 9.35 -7.07 -1.07
CA PRO A 36 9.41 -6.30 0.16
C PRO A 36 10.75 -5.56 0.31
N LEU A 37 10.69 -4.28 0.68
CA LEU A 37 11.85 -3.42 0.91
C LEU A 37 12.39 -3.54 2.35
N VAL A 38 11.67 -4.24 3.22
CA VAL A 38 12.04 -4.51 4.61
C VAL A 38 11.97 -5.99 4.91
N ASN A 39 12.88 -6.47 5.74
CA ASN A 39 12.91 -7.87 6.14
C ASN A 39 11.76 -8.15 7.13
N ALA A 40 10.74 -8.87 6.69
CA ALA A 40 9.53 -9.14 7.44
C ALA A 40 9.04 -10.59 7.20
N PRO A 41 9.85 -11.60 7.57
CA PRO A 41 9.49 -12.98 7.31
C PRO A 41 8.28 -13.33 8.19
N LYS A 42 7.18 -13.75 7.55
CA LYS A 42 5.89 -14.15 8.16
C LYS A 42 4.95 -13.03 8.62
N ASN A 43 5.16 -11.78 8.19
CA ASN A 43 4.16 -10.73 8.43
C ASN A 43 3.15 -10.64 7.28
N GLU A 44 1.91 -10.27 7.58
CA GLU A 44 0.91 -9.94 6.56
C GLU A 44 1.35 -8.72 5.74
N TYR A 45 0.94 -8.65 4.47
CA TYR A 45 1.32 -7.55 3.57
C TYR A 45 0.99 -6.17 4.13
N THR A 46 -0.10 -6.02 4.87
CA THR A 46 -0.46 -4.78 5.56
C THR A 46 0.61 -4.34 6.55
N VAL A 47 1.13 -5.28 7.35
CA VAL A 47 2.17 -5.01 8.34
C VAL A 47 3.51 -4.73 7.64
N VAL A 48 3.80 -5.41 6.53
CA VAL A 48 4.98 -5.14 5.70
C VAL A 48 4.91 -3.71 5.15
N ALA A 49 3.80 -3.33 4.52
CA ALA A 49 3.61 -2.00 3.95
C ALA A 49 3.76 -0.89 4.99
N LEU A 50 3.14 -1.02 6.16
CA LEU A 50 3.28 -0.05 7.25
C LEU A 50 4.73 0.07 7.75
N ARG A 51 5.46 -1.04 7.80
CA ARG A 51 6.89 -1.03 8.16
C ARG A 51 7.76 -0.35 7.10
N GLU A 52 7.47 -0.55 5.83
CA GLU A 52 8.19 0.15 4.76
C GLU A 52 7.92 1.66 4.80
N ILE A 53 6.68 2.07 5.13
CA ILE A 53 6.31 3.47 5.32
C ILE A 53 7.04 4.06 6.54
N ALA A 54 7.00 3.40 7.69
CA ALA A 54 7.71 3.82 8.90
C ALA A 54 9.24 3.88 8.70
N ALA A 55 9.80 3.00 7.85
CA ALA A 55 11.22 3.01 7.48
C ALA A 55 11.57 4.07 6.40
N GLY A 56 10.60 4.87 5.94
CA GLY A 56 10.81 5.89 4.89
C GLY A 56 11.16 5.31 3.52
N LYS A 57 10.86 4.02 3.27
CA LYS A 57 11.13 3.33 1.99
C LYS A 57 10.05 3.56 0.95
N ILE A 58 8.85 3.91 1.39
CA ILE A 58 7.73 4.29 0.52
C ILE A 58 7.51 5.78 0.65
N VAL A 59 7.72 6.51 -0.43
CA VAL A 59 7.55 7.96 -0.51
C VAL A 59 6.38 8.30 -1.42
N VAL A 60 5.66 9.38 -1.09
CA VAL A 60 4.64 9.94 -1.96
C VAL A 60 5.36 10.69 -3.07
N ALA A 61 5.23 10.23 -4.31
CA ALA A 61 5.65 11.02 -5.46
C ALA A 61 4.86 12.34 -5.46
N PRO A 62 5.49 13.49 -5.69
CA PRO A 62 4.77 14.74 -5.90
C PRO A 62 3.79 14.51 -7.06
N LYS A 63 2.51 14.77 -6.78
CA LYS A 63 1.40 14.49 -7.68
C LYS A 63 1.55 15.35 -8.95
N GLU A 64 1.87 14.73 -10.08
CA GLU A 64 1.45 15.29 -11.37
C GLU A 64 -0.10 15.22 -11.42
N PRO A 65 -0.76 16.22 -12.01
CA PRO A 65 -2.21 16.38 -11.92
C PRO A 65 -2.94 15.14 -12.45
N ASP A 66 -4.05 14.83 -11.80
CA ASP A 66 -4.86 13.63 -11.97
C ASP A 66 -5.05 13.24 -13.46
N VAL A 67 -4.41 12.14 -13.86
CA VAL A 67 -4.82 11.40 -15.07
C VAL A 67 -5.90 10.45 -14.59
N ASP A 68 -7.15 10.69 -15.00
CA ASP A 68 -8.27 9.76 -14.81
C ASP A 68 -7.89 8.40 -15.42
N LEU A 69 -7.41 7.47 -14.60
CA LEU A 69 -7.34 6.07 -15.00
C LEU A 69 -8.77 5.52 -14.95
N PRO A 70 -9.27 4.94 -16.06
CA PRO A 70 -10.59 4.31 -16.04
C PRO A 70 -10.60 3.25 -14.95
N GLU A 71 -11.62 3.31 -14.07
CA GLU A 71 -11.92 2.23 -13.13
C GLU A 71 -12.01 0.93 -13.93
N GLU A 72 -11.27 -0.09 -13.51
CA GLU A 72 -11.38 -1.43 -14.08
C GLU A 72 -12.83 -1.87 -13.88
N THR A 73 -13.62 -1.81 -14.97
CA THR A 73 -14.96 -2.36 -15.00
C THR A 73 -14.84 -3.86 -14.75
N ASP A 74 -15.42 -4.30 -13.64
CA ASP A 74 -15.65 -5.72 -13.35
C ASP A 74 -16.30 -6.36 -14.58
N MET A 75 -15.53 -7.19 -15.31
CA MET A 75 -16.09 -8.07 -16.32
C MET A 75 -16.88 -9.16 -15.57
N GLU A 76 -18.17 -8.95 -15.37
CA GLU A 76 -19.12 -10.03 -15.12
C GLU A 76 -19.17 -10.88 -16.40
N GLU A 77 -18.41 -11.98 -16.43
CA GLU A 77 -18.56 -12.98 -17.48
C GLU A 77 -19.83 -13.79 -17.18
N GLU A 78 -20.92 -13.37 -17.82
CA GLU A 78 -22.18 -14.11 -17.94
C GLU A 78 -21.92 -15.41 -18.70
N THR A 79 -21.51 -16.48 -18.01
CA THR A 79 -21.53 -17.82 -18.58
C THR A 79 -22.96 -18.36 -18.56
N ALA A 80 -23.74 -18.01 -19.57
CA ALA A 80 -24.95 -18.72 -19.95
C ALA A 80 -24.78 -19.26 -21.38
N SER A 81 -24.39 -20.52 -21.49
CA SER A 81 -24.74 -21.38 -22.62
C SER A 81 -24.82 -22.83 -22.19
#